data_AF-V8NBL0-F1
#
_entry.id   AF-V8NBL0-F1
#
_cell.length_a   1.000
_cell.length_b   1.000
_cell.length_c   1.000
_cell.angle_alpha   90.00
_cell.angle_beta   90.00
_cell.angle_gamma   90.00
#
_symmetry.space_group_name_H-M   'P 1'
#
loop_
_entity.id
_entity.type
_entity.pdbx_description
1 polymer ?
#
loop_
_entity_poly.entity_id
_entity_poly.type
_entity_poly.pdbx_seq_one_letter_code
_entity_poly.pdbx_strand_id
1 'polypeptide(L)' 'MLSFFHLSSLQTDSKATQRNKQVAMGRKKFNMDPKKGIQFLLENDLLQNTPEDIAQFLYKGEGLNKTVIGDYLGER' A
#
# COMPACT_ATOMS: atom_id res chain seq x y z
N MET A 1 1.16 -29.18 20.66
CA MET A 1 1.37 -27.72 20.79
C MET A 1 2.36 -27.14 19.77
N LEU A 2 3.55 -27.73 19.56
CA LEU A 2 4.55 -27.23 18.59
C LEU A 2 4.08 -27.20 17.13
N SER A 3 3.29 -28.18 16.68
CA SER A 3 2.76 -28.22 15.29
C SER A 3 1.76 -27.11 14.99
N PHE A 4 1.00 -26.66 15.99
CA PHE A 4 0.00 -25.59 15.85
C PHE A 4 0.69 -24.23 15.62
N PHE A 5 1.74 -23.93 16.39
CA PHE A 5 2.53 -22.69 16.21
C PHE A 5 3.21 -22.63 14.83
N HIS A 6 3.77 -23.74 14.35
CA HIS A 6 4.38 -23.78 13.02
C HIS A 6 3.37 -23.54 11.90
N LEU A 7 2.18 -24.14 11.99
CA LEU A 7 1.10 -23.92 11.03
C LEU A 7 0.59 -22.47 11.05
N SER A 8 0.45 -21.85 12.23
CA SER A 8 0.10 -20.44 12.35
C SER A 8 1.16 -19.51 11.73
N SER A 9 2.45 -19.80 11.92
CA SER A 9 3.56 -19.04 11.30
C SER A 9 3.51 -19.09 9.77
N LEU A 10 3.35 -20.28 9.19
CA LEU A 10 3.26 -20.43 7.73
C LEU A 10 2.05 -19.69 7.15
N GLN A 11 0.93 -19.67 7.87
CA GLN A 11 -0.26 -18.90 7.47
C GLN A 11 -0.03 -17.39 7.55
N THR A 12 0.71 -16.89 8.53
CA THR A 12 1.06 -15.45 8.63
C THR A 12 2.03 -15.02 7.54
N ASP A 13 3.00 -15.86 7.19
CA ASP A 13 4.01 -15.55 6.17
C ASP A 13 3.38 -15.48 4.77
N SER A 14 2.46 -16.39 4.46
CA SER A 14 1.71 -16.39 3.20
C SER A 14 0.83 -15.15 3.04
N LYS A 15 0.10 -14.77 4.10
CA LYS A 15 -0.73 -13.56 4.14
C LYS A 15 0.09 -12.28 4.04
N ALA A 16 1.22 -12.20 4.75
CA ALA A 16 2.14 -11.06 4.66
C ALA A 16 2.71 -10.91 3.24
N THR A 17 3.08 -12.02 2.61
CA THR A 17 3.57 -12.04 1.22
C THR A 17 2.50 -11.55 0.23
N GLN A 18 1.25 -11.96 0.42
CA GLN A 18 0.14 -11.50 -0.42
C GLN A 18 -0.14 -10.01 -0.24
N ARG A 19 -0.20 -9.52 1.02
CA ARG A 19 -0.37 -8.09 1.32
C ARG A 19 0.73 -7.26 0.68
N ASN A 20 2.00 -7.68 0.80
CA ASN A 20 3.13 -6.98 0.22
C ASN A 20 3.04 -6.88 -1.32
N LYS A 21 2.58 -7.95 -2.00
CA LYS A 21 2.34 -7.93 -3.44
C LYS A 21 1.26 -6.91 -3.83
N GLN A 22 0.16 -6.86 -3.07
CA GLN A 22 -0.92 -5.89 -3.33
C GLN A 22 -0.45 -4.45 -3.08
N VAL A 23 0.32 -4.20 -2.02
CA VAL A 23 0.92 -2.88 -1.76
C VAL A 23 1.84 -2.46 -2.93
N ALA A 24 2.71 -3.37 -3.40
CA ALA A 24 3.57 -3.10 -4.56
C ALA A 24 2.76 -2.79 -5.83
N MET A 25 1.64 -3.48 -6.03
CA MET A 25 0.71 -3.19 -7.13
C MET A 25 0.04 -1.82 -6.98
N GLY A 26 -0.37 -1.44 -5.76
CA GLY A 26 -0.93 -0.12 -5.47
C GLY A 26 0.07 1.02 -5.73
N ARG A 27 1.33 0.83 -5.34
CA ARG A 27 2.44 1.77 -5.67
C ARG A 27 2.64 1.92 -7.17
N LYS A 28 2.63 0.81 -7.93
CA LYS A 28 2.71 0.85 -9.40
C LYS A 28 1.52 1.60 -10.02
N LYS A 29 0.30 1.35 -9.53
CA LYS A 29 -0.91 2.07 -9.97
C LYS A 29 -0.79 3.55 -9.67
N PHE A 30 -0.34 3.93 -8.47
CA PHE A 30 -0.10 5.33 -8.11
C PHE A 30 0.86 6.01 -9.08
N ASN A 31 1.99 5.37 -9.40
CA ASN A 31 2.97 5.92 -10.34
C ASN A 31 2.44 6.04 -11.79
N MET A 32 1.36 5.35 -12.14
CA MET A 32 0.69 5.47 -13.44
C MET A 32 -0.44 6.50 -13.43
N ASP A 33 -1.23 6.52 -12.36
CA ASP A 33 -2.37 7.40 -12.13
C ASP A 33 -2.55 7.51 -10.60
N PRO A 34 -2.18 8.65 -9.99
CA PRO A 34 -2.10 8.75 -8.54
C PRO A 34 -3.47 8.59 -7.86
N LYS A 35 -4.55 9.10 -8.48
CA LYS A 35 -5.92 8.94 -7.97
C LYS A 35 -6.34 7.47 -7.97
N LYS A 36 -6.11 6.74 -9.07
CA LYS A 36 -6.41 5.31 -9.14
C LYS A 36 -5.55 4.49 -8.19
N GLY A 37 -4.30 4.89 -7.97
CA GLY A 37 -3.41 4.25 -7.00
C GLY A 37 -3.91 4.37 -5.57
N ILE A 38 -4.28 5.58 -5.14
CA ILE A 38 -4.86 5.81 -3.81
C ILE A 38 -6.18 5.04 -3.68
N GLN A 39 -7.09 5.16 -4.65
CA GLN A 39 -8.37 4.44 -4.63
C GLN A 39 -8.16 2.92 -4.47
N PHE A 40 -7.25 2.33 -5.24
CA PHE A 40 -6.94 0.89 -5.13
C PHE A 40 -6.45 0.51 -3.73
N LEU A 41 -5.57 1.33 -3.13
CA LEU A 41 -5.04 1.06 -1.79
C LEU A 41 -6.13 1.15 -0.71
N LEU A 42 -7.05 2.11 -0.83
CA LEU A 42 -8.19 2.28 0.08
C LEU A 42 -9.18 1.10 -0.04
N GLU A 43 -9.59 0.74 -1.27
CA GLU A 43 -10.56 -0.33 -1.53
C GLU A 43 -10.07 -1.73 -1.11
N ASN A 44 -8.75 -1.91 -0.95
CA ASN A 44 -8.15 -3.19 -0.55
C ASN A 44 -7.66 -3.19 0.91
N ASP A 45 -8.05 -2.20 1.73
CA ASP A 45 -7.63 -2.06 3.13
C ASP A 45 -6.09 -2.06 3.31
N LEU A 46 -5.39 -1.48 2.33
CA LEU A 46 -3.93 -1.32 2.32
C LEU A 46 -3.51 0.07 2.80
N LEU A 47 -4.45 1.03 2.78
CA LEU A 47 -4.31 2.39 3.25
C LEU A 47 -5.64 2.81 3.91
N GLN A 48 -5.57 3.59 4.98
CA GLN A 48 -6.77 4.13 5.63
C GLN A 48 -7.24 5.38 4.89
N ASN A 49 -8.57 5.58 4.83
CA ASN A 49 -9.18 6.73 4.16
C ASN A 49 -9.21 7.96 5.09
N THR A 50 -8.04 8.35 5.58
CA THR A 50 -7.84 9.57 6.36
C THR A 50 -6.79 10.44 5.66
N PRO A 51 -6.91 11.78 5.72
CA PRO A 51 -5.87 12.67 5.19
C PRO A 51 -4.48 12.39 5.79
N GLU A 52 -4.42 12.06 7.07
CA GLU A 52 -3.18 11.78 7.80
C GLU A 52 -2.48 10.52 7.28
N ASP A 53 -3.21 9.44 7.08
CA ASP A 53 -2.65 8.18 6.56
C ASP A 53 -2.22 8.32 5.09
N ILE A 54 -2.99 9.04 4.28
CA ILE A 54 -2.62 9.36 2.89
C ILE A 54 -1.36 10.23 2.87
N ALA A 55 -1.29 11.27 3.69
CA ALA A 55 -0.10 12.12 3.80
C ALA A 55 1.11 11.32 4.28
N GLN A 56 0.95 10.42 5.24
CA GLN A 56 2.01 9.56 5.74
C GLN A 56 2.50 8.57 4.66
N PHE A 57 1.60 8.02 3.85
CA PHE A 57 1.95 7.18 2.69
C PHE A 57 2.79 7.95 1.67
N LEU A 58 2.35 9.16 1.29
CA LEU A 58 3.06 10.02 0.34
C LEU A 58 4.41 10.48 0.90
N TYR A 59 4.46 10.86 2.17
CA TYR A 59 5.67 11.31 2.85
C TYR A 59 6.73 10.21 2.94
N LYS A 60 6.31 8.97 3.30
CA LYS A 60 7.22 7.82 3.29
C LYS A 60 7.79 7.56 1.88
N GLY A 61 6.97 7.73 0.84
CA GLY A 61 7.41 7.73 -0.56
C GLY A 61 8.05 6.43 -1.05
N GLU A 62 7.94 5.33 -0.29
CA GLU A 62 8.63 4.09 -0.59
C GLU A 62 8.06 3.45 -1.87
N GLY A 63 8.88 3.39 -2.92
CA GLY A 63 8.45 2.89 -4.24
C GLY A 63 7.52 3.83 -5.02
N LEU A 64 7.37 5.08 -4.57
CA LEU A 64 6.59 6.11 -5.26
C LEU A 64 7.50 7.03 -6.08
N ASN A 65 7.03 7.44 -7.25
CA ASN A 65 7.70 8.44 -8.07
C ASN A 65 7.45 9.83 -7.48
N LYS A 66 8.51 10.53 -7.06
CA LYS A 66 8.44 11.84 -6.41
C LYS A 66 7.79 12.93 -7.28
N THR A 67 7.95 12.85 -8.60
CA THR A 67 7.26 13.77 -9.52
C THR A 67 5.75 13.57 -9.46
N VAL A 68 5.30 12.30 -9.49
CA VAL A 68 3.88 11.95 -9.41
C VAL A 68 3.27 12.33 -8.06
N ILE A 69 4.04 12.26 -6.97
CA ILE A 69 3.61 12.78 -5.66
C ILE A 69 3.38 14.30 -5.75
N GLY A 70 4.30 15.03 -6.37
CA GLY A 70 4.17 16.46 -6.60
C GLY A 70 2.93 16.82 -7.42
N ASP A 71 2.69 16.08 -8.51
CA ASP A 71 1.51 16.24 -9.34
C ASP A 71 0.23 16.03 -8.53
N TYR A 72 0.13 14.91 -7.79
CA TYR A 72 -1.02 14.58 -6.96
C TYR A 72 -1.33 15.65 -5.89
N LEU A 73 -0.31 16.21 -5.25
CA LEU A 73 -0.47 17.26 -4.25
C LEU A 73 -0.75 18.64 -4.86
N GLY A 74 -0.36 18.83 -6.12
CA GLY A 74 -0.53 20.10 -6.85
C GLY A 74 -1.83 20.21 -7.64
N GLU A 75 -2.62 19.13 -7.72
CA GLU A 75 -3.93 19.16 -8.36
C GLU A 75 -4.91 20.11 -7.61
N ARG A 76 -5.69 20.87 -8.38
CA ARG A 76 -6.73 21.80 -7.90
C ARG A 76 -8.13 21.25 -8.12
#